data_AF-A0A535QJN0-F1
#
_entry.id   AF-A0A535QJN0-F1
#
_cell.length_a   1.000
_cell.length_b   1.000
_cell.length_c   1.000
_cell.angle_alpha   90.00
_cell.angle_beta   90.00
_cell.angle_gamma   90.00
#
_symmetry.space_group_name_H-M   'P 1'
#
loop_
_entity.id
_entity.type
_entity.pdbx_description
1 polymer ?
#
loop_
_entity_poly.entity_id
_entity_poly.type
_entity_poly.pdbx_seq_one_letter_code
_entity_poly.pdbx_strand_id
1 'polypeptide(L)'
;MYDIATDHAGGLTAAFLLLLVVFAFGRGLRFLAGRRVAWAVRVTQAYDAAPSITKLAAALMLLTGGIHLALVPGHEGITGMLFVIDGLGFIGFAIAAFMTTWWRRPASLWLVATILAYLVWVIAGWETPDQVGIACKLIELVALGLLMRLANPTRRTWPRRVWRATAFPLMACVTTLGIWVGGLAHPDALHAHAGALLQPVADVATLGQQAAAAQLVADTRASIARYQDPAAAIAAGFKPGPLSSAEPLRHFESSANVNAVLDPKRPQALVYAQTPRGLQLIGAMYQMKRAGQWGPDPGGPLTQWHQHEGICFSPFGFEFSFETPFWTCPVGSTSITTPPMLHVWIIDNGKNGPFAADLDKTVQRQLTAKS
;
A
#
# COMPACT_ATOMS: atom_id res chain seq x y z
N MET A 1 -2.40 -2.03 3.77
CA MET A 1 -2.44 -0.90 2.81
C MET A 1 -1.29 -0.95 1.80
N TYR A 2 -0.06 -1.25 2.21
CA TYR A 2 1.08 -1.40 1.30
C TYR A 2 1.70 -2.78 1.53
N ASP A 3 1.09 -3.82 0.96
CA ASP A 3 1.69 -5.16 0.95
C ASP A 3 2.70 -5.27 -0.20
N ILE A 4 3.42 -6.39 -0.27
CA ILE A 4 4.33 -6.64 -1.39
C ILE A 4 3.49 -7.12 -2.56
N ALA A 5 3.55 -6.41 -3.69
CA ALA A 5 2.90 -6.87 -4.91
C ALA A 5 3.54 -8.21 -5.35
N THR A 6 2.73 -9.12 -5.88
CA THR A 6 3.21 -10.44 -6.33
C THR A 6 4.35 -10.32 -7.35
N ASP A 7 4.20 -9.37 -8.26
CA ASP A 7 5.16 -9.05 -9.32
C ASP A 7 6.44 -8.38 -8.78
N HIS A 8 6.41 -7.89 -7.54
CA HIS A 8 7.52 -7.24 -6.86
C HIS A 8 8.30 -8.15 -5.91
N ALA A 9 7.79 -9.35 -5.60
CA ALA A 9 8.46 -10.31 -4.72
C ALA A 9 9.88 -10.70 -5.20
N GLY A 10 10.10 -10.72 -6.53
CA GLY A 10 11.40 -10.95 -7.14
C GLY A 10 12.45 -9.90 -6.74
N GLY A 11 12.04 -8.65 -6.51
CA GLY A 11 12.91 -7.55 -6.10
C GLY A 11 13.59 -7.77 -4.76
N LEU A 12 12.89 -8.34 -3.78
CA LEU A 12 13.47 -8.68 -2.46
C LEU A 12 14.55 -9.76 -2.58
N THR A 13 14.25 -10.81 -3.33
CA THR A 13 15.20 -11.90 -3.57
C THR A 13 16.44 -11.39 -4.28
N ALA A 14 16.27 -10.52 -5.29
CA ALA A 14 17.36 -9.89 -6.00
C ALA A 14 18.22 -9.00 -5.09
N ALA A 15 17.62 -8.24 -4.17
CA ALA A 15 18.37 -7.43 -3.20
C ALA A 15 19.30 -8.30 -2.33
N PHE A 16 18.82 -9.43 -1.79
CA PHE A 16 19.64 -10.36 -1.02
C PHE A 16 20.73 -11.03 -1.87
N LEU A 17 20.39 -11.53 -3.06
CA LEU A 17 21.36 -12.16 -3.97
C LEU A 17 22.43 -11.17 -4.41
N LEU A 18 22.07 -9.92 -4.68
CA LEU A 18 23.00 -8.88 -5.09
C LEU A 18 24.05 -8.61 -4.02
N LEU A 19 23.69 -8.61 -2.73
CA LEU A 19 24.67 -8.48 -1.65
C LEU A 19 25.72 -9.60 -1.69
N LEU A 20 25.28 -10.85 -1.94
CA LEU A 20 26.18 -12.00 -2.08
C LEU A 20 27.07 -11.87 -3.32
N VAL A 21 26.49 -11.49 -4.46
CA VAL A 21 27.21 -11.29 -5.72
C VAL A 21 28.25 -10.18 -5.59
N VAL A 22 27.89 -9.04 -5.00
CA VAL A 22 28.81 -7.90 -4.77
C VAL A 22 29.94 -8.30 -3.83
N PHE A 23 29.63 -9.05 -2.76
CA PHE A 23 30.65 -9.57 -1.85
C PHE A 23 31.62 -10.52 -2.57
N ALA A 24 31.09 -11.52 -3.29
CA ALA A 24 31.89 -12.48 -4.05
C ALA A 24 32.73 -11.79 -5.13
N PHE A 25 32.15 -10.85 -5.87
CA PHE A 25 32.83 -10.06 -6.88
C PHE A 25 33.98 -9.24 -6.27
N GLY A 26 33.75 -8.56 -5.14
CA GLY A 26 34.80 -7.83 -4.43
C GLY A 26 35.94 -8.74 -3.96
N ARG A 27 35.63 -9.94 -3.48
CA ARG A 27 36.64 -10.95 -3.09
C ARG A 27 37.44 -11.44 -4.30
N GLY A 28 36.77 -11.72 -5.42
CA GLY A 28 37.39 -12.12 -6.68
C GLY A 28 38.29 -11.03 -7.26
N LEU A 29 37.83 -9.78 -7.25
CA LEU A 29 38.61 -8.62 -7.71
C LEU A 29 39.90 -8.45 -6.89
N ARG A 30 39.80 -8.54 -5.56
CA ARG A 30 40.97 -8.48 -4.67
C ARG A 30 41.93 -9.65 -4.89
N PHE A 31 41.42 -10.85 -5.15
CA PHE A 31 42.24 -12.01 -5.48
C PHE A 31 43.02 -11.80 -6.79
N LEU A 32 42.35 -11.33 -7.85
CA LEU A 32 42.99 -11.01 -9.14
C LEU A 32 44.01 -9.86 -9.01
N ALA A 33 43.71 -8.85 -8.18
CA ALA A 33 44.66 -7.79 -7.86
C ALA A 33 45.91 -8.33 -7.13
N GLY A 34 45.74 -9.28 -6.19
CA GLY A 34 46.85 -9.99 -5.54
C GLY A 34 47.70 -10.80 -6.52
N ARG A 35 47.11 -11.29 -7.61
CA ARG A 35 47.80 -11.92 -8.75
C ARG A 35 48.36 -10.92 -9.77
N ARG A 36 48.37 -9.62 -9.45
CA ARG A 36 48.89 -8.52 -10.30
C ARG A 36 48.22 -8.38 -11.66
N VAL A 37 46.95 -8.78 -11.78
CA VAL A 37 46.17 -8.54 -13.01
C VAL A 37 45.91 -7.04 -13.16
N ALA A 38 46.46 -6.42 -14.21
CA ALA A 38 46.60 -4.97 -14.33
C ALA A 38 45.28 -4.18 -14.25
N TRP A 39 44.18 -4.69 -14.81
CA TRP A 39 42.87 -4.04 -14.71
C TRP A 39 42.27 -4.18 -13.30
N ALA A 40 42.42 -5.34 -12.65
CA ALA A 40 41.88 -5.59 -11.31
C ALA A 40 42.60 -4.74 -10.25
N VAL A 41 43.91 -4.54 -10.41
CA VAL A 41 44.69 -3.62 -9.57
C VAL A 41 44.16 -2.19 -9.71
N ARG A 42 43.98 -1.70 -10.93
CA ARG A 42 43.46 -0.34 -11.19
C ARG A 42 42.07 -0.12 -10.56
N VAL A 43 41.15 -1.06 -10.75
CA VAL A 43 39.80 -0.96 -10.18
C VAL A 43 39.84 -1.01 -8.65
N THR A 44 40.62 -1.92 -8.06
CA THR A 44 40.74 -2.03 -6.60
C THR A 44 41.33 -0.76 -5.98
N GLN A 45 42.38 -0.18 -6.59
CA GLN A 45 42.98 1.07 -6.13
C GLN A 45 42.01 2.26 -6.26
N ALA A 46 41.28 2.35 -7.38
CA ALA A 46 40.27 3.40 -7.58
C ALA A 46 39.14 3.29 -6.54
N TYR A 47 38.68 2.08 -6.25
CA TYR A 47 37.72 1.82 -5.20
C TYR A 47 38.28 2.21 -3.83
N ASP A 48 39.47 1.73 -3.45
CA ASP A 48 40.05 1.97 -2.13
C ASP A 48 40.29 3.47 -1.87
N ALA A 49 40.74 4.21 -2.88
CA ALA A 49 40.96 5.67 -2.83
C ALA A 49 39.66 6.49 -2.76
N ALA A 50 38.49 5.91 -3.11
CA ALA A 50 37.24 6.63 -3.09
C ALA A 50 36.74 6.93 -1.66
N PRO A 51 36.13 8.11 -1.42
CA PRO A 51 35.51 8.42 -0.14
C PRO A 51 34.42 7.40 0.25
N SER A 52 34.26 7.13 1.54
CA SER A 52 33.24 6.18 2.05
C SER A 52 31.82 6.56 1.62
N ILE A 53 31.51 7.85 1.53
CA ILE A 53 30.21 8.34 1.05
C ILE A 53 29.99 8.02 -0.45
N THR A 54 31.04 8.01 -1.27
CA THR A 54 30.97 7.59 -2.68
C THR A 54 30.74 6.09 -2.77
N LYS A 55 31.45 5.31 -1.96
CA LYS A 55 31.28 3.85 -1.88
C LYS A 55 29.84 3.49 -1.50
N LEU A 56 29.30 4.16 -0.47
CA LEU A 56 27.92 3.96 -0.03
C LEU A 56 26.92 4.36 -1.12
N ALA A 57 27.07 5.53 -1.75
CA ALA A 57 26.18 5.95 -2.81
C ALA A 57 26.21 5.01 -4.03
N ALA A 58 27.38 4.52 -4.43
CA ALA A 58 27.52 3.54 -5.49
C ALA A 58 26.87 2.20 -5.13
N ALA A 59 26.99 1.75 -3.87
CA ALA A 59 26.32 0.54 -3.40
C ALA A 59 24.78 0.68 -3.41
N LEU A 60 24.25 1.83 -2.99
CA LEU A 60 22.81 2.10 -3.04
C LEU A 60 22.31 2.18 -4.49
N MET A 61 23.05 2.83 -5.40
CA MET A 61 22.73 2.83 -6.84
C MET A 61 22.77 1.41 -7.41
N LEU A 62 23.77 0.61 -7.07
CA LEU A 62 23.85 -0.78 -7.52
C LEU A 62 22.66 -1.61 -7.00
N LEU A 63 22.27 -1.39 -5.74
CA LEU A 63 21.11 -2.04 -5.12
C LEU A 63 19.81 -1.69 -5.83
N THR A 64 19.52 -0.40 -6.04
CA THR A 64 18.33 -0.01 -6.81
C THR A 64 18.39 -0.56 -8.24
N GLY A 65 19.55 -0.49 -8.90
CA GLY A 65 19.70 -1.03 -10.26
C GLY A 65 19.38 -2.52 -10.36
N GLY A 66 19.83 -3.32 -9.39
CA GLY A 66 19.51 -4.75 -9.32
C GLY A 66 18.03 -5.02 -9.03
N ILE A 67 17.40 -4.23 -8.14
CA ILE A 67 15.96 -4.33 -7.87
C ILE A 67 15.16 -4.01 -9.14
N HIS A 68 15.44 -2.89 -9.81
CA HIS A 68 14.76 -2.50 -11.05
C HIS A 68 14.84 -3.59 -12.13
N LEU A 69 16.02 -4.20 -12.35
CA LEU A 69 16.15 -5.32 -13.29
C LEU A 69 15.35 -6.55 -12.88
N ALA A 70 15.21 -6.80 -11.59
CA ALA A 70 14.45 -7.94 -11.06
C ALA A 70 12.94 -7.75 -11.15
N LEU A 71 12.46 -6.51 -11.27
CA LEU A 71 11.04 -6.19 -11.46
C LEU A 71 10.59 -6.34 -12.92
N VAL A 72 11.51 -6.40 -13.89
CA VAL A 72 11.19 -6.50 -15.33
C VAL A 72 10.23 -7.64 -15.68
N PRO A 73 10.38 -8.88 -15.15
CA PRO A 73 9.48 -9.99 -15.51
C PRO A 73 8.01 -9.75 -15.13
N GLY A 74 7.76 -8.88 -14.14
CA GLY A 74 6.42 -8.53 -13.67
C GLY A 74 5.77 -7.38 -14.44
N HIS A 75 6.47 -6.74 -15.39
CA HIS A 75 5.99 -5.54 -16.07
C HIS A 75 6.13 -5.64 -17.58
N GLU A 76 5.02 -5.45 -18.29
CA GLU A 76 5.00 -5.47 -19.75
C GLU A 76 5.13 -4.05 -20.36
N GLY A 77 5.37 -4.02 -21.68
CA GLY A 77 5.34 -2.78 -22.47
C GLY A 77 6.37 -1.74 -22.03
N ILE A 78 5.91 -0.49 -21.91
CA ILE A 78 6.81 0.65 -21.62
C ILE A 78 7.38 0.60 -20.20
N THR A 79 6.61 0.10 -19.23
CA THR A 79 7.03 0.04 -17.82
C THR A 79 8.20 -0.93 -17.65
N GLY A 80 8.12 -2.13 -18.25
CA GLY A 80 9.24 -3.09 -18.26
C GLY A 80 10.49 -2.54 -18.93
N MET A 81 10.35 -1.81 -20.04
CA MET A 81 11.48 -1.16 -20.72
C MET A 81 12.13 -0.08 -19.84
N LEU A 82 11.33 0.72 -19.14
CA LEU A 82 11.83 1.74 -18.21
C LEU A 82 12.60 1.11 -17.05
N PHE A 83 12.11 0.00 -16.49
CA PHE A 83 12.84 -0.76 -15.47
C PHE A 83 14.21 -1.28 -15.97
N VAL A 84 14.30 -1.74 -17.22
CA VAL A 84 15.58 -2.13 -17.83
C VAL A 84 16.52 -0.92 -17.93
N ILE A 85 16.02 0.20 -18.45
CA ILE A 85 16.79 1.43 -18.65
C ILE A 85 17.31 1.96 -17.31
N ASP A 86 16.45 2.03 -16.29
CA ASP A 86 16.82 2.46 -14.94
C ASP A 86 17.80 1.51 -14.28
N GLY A 87 17.54 0.21 -14.37
CA GLY A 87 18.40 -0.85 -13.85
C GLY A 87 19.84 -0.75 -14.37
N LEU A 88 19.98 -0.70 -15.69
CA LEU A 88 21.29 -0.55 -16.35
C LEU A 88 21.91 0.83 -16.09
N GLY A 89 21.11 1.89 -16.08
CA GLY A 89 21.55 3.25 -15.79
C GLY A 89 22.20 3.35 -14.42
N PHE A 90 21.55 2.84 -13.38
CA PHE A 90 22.08 2.85 -12.02
C PHE A 90 23.35 2.00 -11.85
N ILE A 91 23.42 0.82 -12.46
CA ILE A 91 24.65 0.02 -12.51
C ILE A 91 25.77 0.80 -13.19
N GLY A 92 25.47 1.45 -14.32
CA GLY A 92 26.40 2.30 -15.05
C GLY A 92 26.92 3.45 -14.19
N PHE A 93 26.06 4.15 -13.45
CA PHE A 93 26.47 5.24 -12.56
C PHE A 93 27.27 4.75 -11.34
N ALA A 94 26.94 3.57 -10.79
CA ALA A 94 27.71 2.95 -9.72
C ALA A 94 29.15 2.64 -10.17
N ILE A 95 29.32 2.15 -11.40
CA ILE A 95 30.65 1.91 -12.00
C ILE A 95 31.36 3.24 -12.31
N ALA A 96 30.65 4.18 -12.93
CA ALA A 96 31.18 5.49 -13.31
C ALA A 96 31.67 6.30 -12.09
N ALA A 97 31.15 6.01 -10.90
CA ALA A 97 31.57 6.63 -9.64
C ALA A 97 33.05 6.44 -9.29
N PHE A 98 33.65 5.36 -9.80
CA PHE A 98 35.06 5.02 -9.58
C PHE A 98 35.95 5.24 -10.82
N MET A 99 35.34 5.49 -11.99
CA MET A 99 36.05 5.59 -13.26
C MET A 99 36.10 7.02 -13.82
N THR A 100 35.16 7.87 -13.42
CA THR A 100 34.98 9.20 -13.99
C THR A 100 34.86 10.26 -12.90
N THR A 101 35.03 11.53 -13.27
CA THR A 101 34.85 12.66 -12.35
C THR A 101 33.51 13.38 -12.54
N TRP A 102 32.81 13.13 -13.66
CA TRP A 102 31.59 13.83 -14.05
C TRP A 102 30.29 13.06 -13.74
N TRP A 103 30.36 11.80 -13.29
CA TRP A 103 29.20 10.93 -13.02
C TRP A 103 28.13 11.53 -12.11
N ARG A 104 28.51 12.42 -11.19
CA ARG A 104 27.65 12.88 -10.10
C ARG A 104 26.42 13.64 -10.56
N ARG A 105 26.59 14.54 -11.53
CA ARG A 105 25.48 15.35 -12.07
C ARG A 105 24.45 14.49 -12.80
N PRO A 106 24.83 13.67 -13.79
CA PRO A 106 23.87 12.79 -14.46
C PRO A 106 23.25 11.78 -13.50
N ALA A 107 24.01 11.19 -12.56
CA ALA A 107 23.43 10.30 -11.55
C ALA A 107 22.39 11.01 -10.65
N SER A 108 22.63 12.27 -10.27
CA SER A 108 21.65 13.05 -9.49
C SER A 108 20.38 13.34 -10.29
N LEU A 109 20.52 13.67 -11.59
CA LEU A 109 19.38 13.90 -12.48
C LEU A 109 18.59 12.61 -12.70
N TRP A 110 19.29 11.49 -12.83
CA TRP A 110 18.68 10.17 -12.97
C TRP A 110 17.83 9.82 -11.74
N LEU A 111 18.41 9.91 -10.53
CA LEU A 111 17.69 9.69 -9.27
C LEU A 111 16.45 10.57 -9.13
N VAL A 112 16.53 11.84 -9.53
CA VAL A 112 15.36 12.74 -9.52
C VAL A 112 14.31 12.27 -10.53
N ALA A 113 14.74 11.91 -11.75
CA ALA A 113 13.83 11.43 -12.78
C ALA A 113 13.11 10.14 -12.37
N THR A 114 13.81 9.17 -11.76
CA THR A 114 13.22 7.89 -11.32
C THR A 114 12.25 8.06 -10.16
N ILE A 115 12.52 8.98 -9.23
CA ILE A 115 11.61 9.32 -8.14
C ILE A 115 10.34 9.97 -8.71
N LEU A 116 10.48 10.98 -9.58
CA LEU A 116 9.34 11.67 -10.18
C LEU A 116 8.51 10.75 -11.07
N ALA A 117 9.16 9.89 -11.87
CA ALA A 117 8.48 8.91 -12.72
C ALA A 117 7.61 7.97 -11.87
N TYR A 118 8.16 7.43 -10.77
CA TYR A 118 7.38 6.58 -9.87
C TYR A 118 6.16 7.30 -9.27
N LEU A 119 6.32 8.56 -8.84
CA LEU A 119 5.19 9.35 -8.33
C LEU A 119 4.11 9.56 -9.39
N VAL A 120 4.50 9.82 -10.64
CA VAL A 120 3.55 9.94 -11.76
C VAL A 120 2.80 8.63 -11.98
N TRP A 121 3.50 7.48 -11.99
CA TRP A 121 2.89 6.16 -12.17
C TRP A 121 1.88 5.85 -11.06
N VAL A 122 2.26 6.08 -9.80
CA VAL A 122 1.40 5.83 -8.63
C VAL A 122 0.19 6.76 -8.60
N ILE A 123 0.36 8.06 -8.88
CA ILE A 123 -0.75 9.02 -8.92
C ILE A 123 -1.70 8.75 -10.10
N ALA A 124 -1.15 8.31 -11.24
CA ALA A 124 -1.94 7.94 -12.41
C ALA A 124 -2.69 6.60 -12.25
N GLY A 125 -2.37 5.81 -11.21
CA GLY A 125 -2.95 4.48 -10.99
C GLY A 125 -2.41 3.41 -11.96
N TRP A 126 -1.25 3.65 -12.56
CA TRP A 126 -0.58 2.66 -13.42
C TRP A 126 0.31 1.70 -12.65
N GLU A 127 0.62 2.04 -11.41
CA GLU A 127 1.41 1.24 -10.48
C GLU A 127 0.79 1.38 -9.09
N THR A 128 0.61 0.26 -8.39
CA THR A 128 0.15 0.30 -7.01
C THR A 128 1.35 0.48 -6.09
N PRO A 129 1.35 1.47 -5.18
CA PRO A 129 2.44 1.61 -4.23
C PRO A 129 2.50 0.37 -3.32
N ASP A 130 3.69 -0.19 -3.17
CA ASP A 130 3.92 -1.43 -2.45
C ASP A 130 5.22 -1.33 -1.62
N GLN A 131 5.52 -2.29 -0.74
CA GLN A 131 6.70 -2.18 0.14
C GLN A 131 8.02 -2.11 -0.63
N VAL A 132 8.14 -2.83 -1.74
CA VAL A 132 9.37 -2.91 -2.52
C VAL A 132 9.60 -1.58 -3.26
N GLY A 133 8.56 -1.03 -3.88
CA GLY A 133 8.57 0.28 -4.53
C GLY A 133 8.91 1.39 -3.54
N ILE A 134 8.25 1.42 -2.38
CA ILE A 134 8.52 2.41 -1.32
C ILE A 134 9.97 2.30 -0.82
N ALA A 135 10.45 1.09 -0.53
CA ALA A 135 11.83 0.88 -0.09
C ALA A 135 12.84 1.30 -1.17
N CYS A 136 12.57 0.99 -2.44
CA CYS A 136 13.41 1.38 -3.56
C CYS A 136 13.52 2.91 -3.68
N LYS A 137 12.39 3.63 -3.58
CA LYS A 137 12.41 5.10 -3.60
C LYS A 137 13.09 5.71 -2.38
N LEU A 138 12.99 5.07 -1.20
CA LEU A 138 13.75 5.49 -0.03
C LEU A 138 15.26 5.35 -0.25
N ILE A 139 15.70 4.22 -0.83
CA ILE A 139 17.10 3.99 -1.21
C ILE A 139 17.58 5.06 -2.20
N GLU A 140 16.79 5.35 -3.23
CA GLU A 140 17.09 6.39 -4.23
C GLU A 140 17.16 7.79 -3.59
N LEU A 141 16.25 8.13 -2.68
CA LEU A 141 16.29 9.38 -1.92
C LEU A 141 17.57 9.46 -1.09
N VAL A 142 17.92 8.42 -0.34
CA VAL A 142 19.16 8.41 0.46
C VAL A 142 20.38 8.59 -0.45
N ALA A 143 20.46 7.87 -1.57
CA ALA A 143 21.54 8.03 -2.55
C ALA A 143 21.63 9.49 -3.05
N LEU A 144 20.49 10.10 -3.40
CA LEU A 144 20.42 11.50 -3.84
C LEU A 144 20.94 12.45 -2.76
N GLY A 145 20.55 12.25 -1.49
CA GLY A 145 21.02 13.01 -0.34
C GLY A 145 22.55 12.94 -0.18
N LEU A 146 23.14 11.74 -0.33
CA LEU A 146 24.59 11.54 -0.29
C LEU A 146 25.30 12.27 -1.46
N LEU A 147 24.77 12.18 -2.68
CA LEU A 147 25.30 12.87 -3.86
C LEU A 147 25.26 14.39 -3.72
N MET A 148 24.20 14.91 -3.08
CA MET A 148 24.08 16.33 -2.75
C MET A 148 25.14 16.76 -1.73
N ARG A 149 25.41 15.97 -0.69
CA ARG A 149 26.46 16.27 0.31
C ARG A 149 27.89 16.22 -0.25
N LEU A 150 28.16 15.32 -1.19
CA LEU A 150 29.46 15.21 -1.86
C LEU A 150 29.90 16.49 -2.61
N ALA A 151 29.02 17.49 -2.79
CA ALA A 151 29.31 18.65 -3.63
C ALA A 151 29.98 19.77 -2.81
N ASN A 152 31.26 19.98 -3.14
CA ASN A 152 32.24 20.82 -2.45
C ASN A 152 31.65 22.15 -1.89
N PRO A 153 31.89 22.49 -0.60
CA PRO A 153 31.31 23.67 0.05
C PRO A 153 32.05 24.99 -0.22
N THR A 154 33.19 24.98 -0.93
CA THR A 154 34.18 26.08 -0.90
C THR A 154 33.86 27.32 -1.75
N ARG A 155 32.81 27.33 -2.58
CA ARG A 155 32.38 28.54 -3.34
C ARG A 155 30.87 28.57 -3.58
N ARG A 156 30.05 28.76 -2.54
CA ARG A 156 28.59 28.91 -2.74
C ARG A 156 28.00 30.13 -2.06
N THR A 157 27.26 30.89 -2.84
CA THR A 157 26.39 31.97 -2.40
C THR A 157 25.28 31.42 -1.47
N TRP A 158 24.86 32.23 -0.50
CA TRP A 158 23.81 31.90 0.48
C TRP A 158 22.53 31.27 -0.14
N PRO A 159 21.99 31.74 -1.28
CA PRO A 159 20.81 31.15 -1.91
C PRO A 159 21.01 29.69 -2.33
N ARG A 160 22.21 29.33 -2.83
CA ARG A 160 22.52 27.95 -3.26
C ARG A 160 22.70 27.00 -2.08
N ARG A 161 23.02 27.53 -0.88
CA ARG A 161 23.10 26.75 0.36
C ARG A 161 21.69 26.48 0.90
N VAL A 162 20.85 27.52 0.95
CA VAL A 162 19.44 27.40 1.37
C VAL A 162 18.68 26.45 0.46
N TRP A 163 18.76 26.63 -0.87
CA TRP A 163 18.12 25.73 -1.84
C TRP A 163 18.47 24.26 -1.61
N ARG A 164 19.73 23.94 -1.31
CA ARG A 164 20.15 22.55 -1.08
C ARG A 164 19.68 22.01 0.26
N ALA A 165 19.59 22.87 1.27
CA ALA A 165 19.07 22.51 2.58
C ALA A 165 17.55 22.26 2.54
N THR A 166 16.82 22.92 1.63
CA THR A 166 15.36 22.77 1.49
C THR A 166 14.95 21.77 0.42
N ALA A 167 15.69 21.63 -0.69
CA ALA A 167 15.32 20.77 -1.81
C ALA A 167 15.25 19.28 -1.44
N PHE A 168 16.18 18.78 -0.61
CA PHE A 168 16.16 17.39 -0.20
C PHE A 168 14.97 17.06 0.73
N PRO A 169 14.73 17.81 1.83
CA PRO A 169 13.52 17.62 2.64
C PRO A 169 12.24 17.78 1.84
N LEU A 170 12.16 18.79 0.95
CA LEU A 170 11.00 18.99 0.10
C LEU A 170 10.75 17.77 -0.81
N MET A 171 11.80 17.24 -1.45
CA MET A 171 11.68 16.04 -2.28
C MET A 171 11.22 14.83 -1.47
N ALA A 172 11.76 14.61 -0.28
CA ALA A 172 11.33 13.54 0.61
C ALA A 172 9.85 13.69 1.01
N CYS A 173 9.42 14.91 1.36
CA CYS A 173 8.02 15.19 1.68
C CYS A 173 7.10 14.96 0.48
N VAL A 174 7.44 15.49 -0.70
CA VAL A 174 6.65 15.30 -1.94
C VAL A 174 6.58 13.83 -2.31
N THR A 175 7.67 13.08 -2.17
CA THR A 175 7.70 11.64 -2.45
C THR A 175 6.76 10.89 -1.51
N THR A 176 6.87 11.17 -0.20
CA THR A 176 6.00 10.55 0.82
C THR A 176 4.54 10.86 0.57
N LEU A 177 4.21 12.14 0.36
CA LEU A 177 2.85 12.60 0.12
C LEU A 177 2.27 12.00 -1.18
N GLY A 178 3.06 11.94 -2.26
CA GLY A 178 2.60 11.38 -3.52
C GLY A 178 2.31 9.88 -3.44
N ILE A 179 3.13 9.11 -2.74
CA ILE A 179 2.88 7.68 -2.47
C ILE A 179 1.60 7.51 -1.66
N TRP A 180 1.43 8.32 -0.62
CA TRP A 180 0.27 8.26 0.25
C TRP A 180 -1.02 8.60 -0.50
N VAL A 181 -1.01 9.70 -1.25
CA VAL A 181 -2.14 10.13 -2.09
C VAL A 181 -2.48 9.08 -3.15
N GLY A 182 -1.50 8.51 -3.84
CA GLY A 182 -1.76 7.49 -4.85
C GLY A 182 -2.36 6.21 -4.26
N GLY A 183 -1.83 5.73 -3.13
CA GLY A 183 -2.39 4.54 -2.45
C GLY A 183 -3.79 4.77 -1.90
N LEU A 184 -4.12 5.98 -1.45
CA LEU A 184 -5.48 6.33 -1.02
C LEU A 184 -6.46 6.51 -2.19
N ALA A 185 -5.97 7.00 -3.33
CA ALA A 185 -6.78 7.28 -4.51
C ALA A 185 -7.10 6.01 -5.33
N HIS A 186 -6.15 5.08 -5.39
CA HIS A 186 -6.22 3.87 -6.21
C HIS A 186 -5.89 2.64 -5.35
N PRO A 187 -6.84 2.13 -4.55
CA PRO A 187 -6.63 0.92 -3.77
C PRO A 187 -6.39 -0.26 -4.72
N ASP A 188 -5.46 -1.16 -4.35
CA ASP A 188 -5.13 -2.34 -5.15
C ASP A 188 -6.23 -3.42 -5.11
N ALA A 189 -6.07 -4.51 -5.86
CA ALA A 189 -7.08 -5.57 -5.95
C ALA A 189 -7.37 -6.28 -4.62
N LEU A 190 -6.43 -6.27 -3.67
CA LEU A 190 -6.60 -6.82 -2.33
C LEU A 190 -7.20 -5.79 -1.37
N HIS A 191 -7.29 -4.52 -1.75
CA HIS A 191 -7.87 -3.47 -0.92
C HIS A 191 -9.20 -2.99 -1.49
N ALA A 192 -10.30 -3.20 -0.78
CA ALA A 192 -11.61 -2.72 -1.23
C ALA A 192 -11.67 -1.17 -1.23
N HIS A 193 -11.00 -0.56 -0.24
CA HIS A 193 -10.78 0.87 -0.12
C HIS A 193 -9.61 1.14 0.83
N ALA A 194 -9.31 2.41 1.09
CA ALA A 194 -8.24 2.83 1.99
C ALA A 194 -8.28 2.09 3.34
N GLY A 195 -7.26 1.27 3.58
CA GLY A 195 -7.13 0.47 4.80
C GLY A 195 -7.95 -0.81 4.86
N ALA A 196 -8.86 -1.12 3.92
CA ALA A 196 -9.66 -2.34 3.97
C ALA A 196 -9.05 -3.48 3.14
N LEU A 197 -8.35 -4.42 3.79
CA LEU A 197 -7.78 -5.61 3.18
C LEU A 197 -8.86 -6.69 3.01
N LEU A 198 -8.96 -7.27 1.81
CA LEU A 198 -9.85 -8.37 1.45
C LEU A 198 -9.23 -9.72 1.82
N GLN A 199 -10.10 -10.69 2.14
CA GLN A 199 -9.69 -12.07 2.32
C GLN A 199 -9.13 -12.64 0.99
N PRO A 200 -7.94 -13.25 1.00
CA PRO A 200 -7.42 -13.92 -0.18
C PRO A 200 -8.30 -15.13 -0.55
N VAL A 201 -8.82 -15.14 -1.77
CA VAL A 201 -9.73 -16.15 -2.33
C VAL A 201 -9.38 -16.42 -3.80
N ALA A 202 -9.94 -17.47 -4.39
CA ALA A 202 -9.76 -17.76 -5.81
C ALA A 202 -10.43 -16.69 -6.69
N ASP A 203 -9.91 -16.44 -7.89
CA ASP A 203 -10.42 -15.36 -8.77
C ASP A 203 -11.84 -15.59 -9.31
N VAL A 204 -12.27 -16.86 -9.44
CA VAL A 204 -13.55 -17.23 -10.06
C VAL A 204 -14.39 -18.08 -9.13
N ALA A 205 -15.64 -17.68 -8.93
CA ALA A 205 -16.60 -18.43 -8.12
C ALA A 205 -17.14 -19.66 -8.87
N THR A 206 -17.16 -20.79 -8.18
CA THR A 206 -17.84 -22.01 -8.63
C THR A 206 -19.37 -21.85 -8.61
N LEU A 207 -20.10 -22.71 -9.33
CA LEU A 207 -21.57 -22.74 -9.28
C LEU A 207 -22.11 -23.00 -7.87
N GLY A 208 -21.42 -23.85 -7.09
CA GLY A 208 -21.77 -24.09 -5.70
C GLY A 208 -21.63 -22.84 -4.83
N GLN A 209 -20.54 -22.08 -5.03
CA GLN A 209 -20.32 -20.81 -4.34
C GLN A 209 -21.35 -19.74 -4.74
N GLN A 210 -21.71 -19.66 -6.03
CA GLN A 210 -22.77 -18.76 -6.50
C GLN A 210 -24.12 -19.07 -5.83
N ALA A 211 -24.49 -20.35 -5.76
CA ALA A 211 -25.72 -20.78 -5.11
C ALA A 211 -25.70 -20.50 -3.60
N ALA A 212 -24.58 -20.78 -2.92
CA ALA A 212 -24.42 -20.52 -1.49
C ALA A 212 -24.44 -19.01 -1.16
N ALA A 213 -23.82 -18.19 -2.01
CA ALA A 213 -23.88 -16.72 -1.90
C ALA A 213 -25.32 -16.21 -2.06
N ALA A 214 -26.06 -16.68 -3.08
CA ALA A 214 -27.46 -16.31 -3.27
C ALA A 214 -28.34 -16.72 -2.07
N GLN A 215 -28.11 -17.93 -1.52
CA GLN A 215 -28.81 -18.42 -0.35
C GLN A 215 -28.52 -17.55 0.88
N LEU A 216 -27.27 -17.17 1.11
CA LEU A 216 -26.87 -16.29 2.21
C LEU A 216 -27.58 -14.93 2.15
N VAL A 217 -27.71 -14.32 0.96
CA VAL A 217 -28.48 -13.07 0.79
C VAL A 217 -29.96 -13.29 1.13
N ALA A 218 -30.56 -14.37 0.62
CA ALA A 218 -31.97 -14.68 0.84
C ALA A 218 -32.29 -14.92 2.33
N ASP A 219 -31.47 -15.73 3.01
CA ASP A 219 -31.63 -16.04 4.42
C ASP A 219 -31.42 -14.81 5.30
N THR A 220 -30.42 -13.98 4.96
CA THR A 220 -30.18 -12.72 5.66
C THR A 220 -31.39 -11.80 5.52
N ARG A 221 -31.87 -11.57 4.29
CA ARG A 221 -33.05 -10.74 4.00
C ARG A 221 -34.28 -11.21 4.78
N ALA A 222 -34.57 -12.51 4.75
CA ALA A 222 -35.72 -13.07 5.44
C ALA A 222 -35.62 -12.91 6.96
N SER A 223 -34.43 -13.17 7.52
CA SER A 223 -34.20 -13.07 8.97
C SER A 223 -34.34 -11.63 9.49
N ILE A 224 -33.73 -10.66 8.80
CA ILE A 224 -33.67 -9.28 9.29
C ILE A 224 -34.93 -8.46 8.94
N ALA A 225 -35.87 -9.01 8.17
CA ALA A 225 -37.10 -8.30 7.76
C ALA A 225 -37.90 -7.74 8.96
N ARG A 226 -37.88 -8.44 10.10
CA ARG A 226 -38.52 -7.97 11.35
C ARG A 226 -37.93 -6.68 11.93
N TYR A 227 -36.72 -6.32 11.51
CA TYR A 227 -35.99 -5.13 11.95
C TYR A 227 -36.12 -3.95 10.98
N GLN A 228 -37.05 -3.99 10.03
CA GLN A 228 -37.36 -2.82 9.21
C GLN A 228 -37.71 -1.60 10.08
N ASP A 229 -38.40 -1.83 11.21
CA ASP A 229 -38.57 -0.86 12.27
C ASP A 229 -37.34 -0.86 13.21
N PRO A 230 -36.58 0.25 13.31
CA PRO A 230 -35.45 0.37 14.23
C PRO A 230 -35.83 0.12 15.70
N ALA A 231 -37.07 0.40 16.11
CA ALA A 231 -37.52 0.13 17.48
C ALA A 231 -37.52 -1.38 17.79
N ALA A 232 -37.88 -2.23 16.82
CA ALA A 232 -37.81 -3.68 16.95
C ALA A 232 -36.36 -4.17 17.08
N ALA A 233 -35.40 -3.54 16.39
CA ALA A 233 -33.98 -3.84 16.56
C ALA A 233 -33.49 -3.48 17.96
N ILE A 234 -33.83 -2.28 18.46
CA ILE A 234 -33.47 -1.83 19.80
C ILE A 234 -34.09 -2.75 20.86
N ALA A 235 -35.36 -3.11 20.72
CA ALA A 235 -36.05 -4.05 21.61
C ALA A 235 -35.40 -5.44 21.62
N ALA A 236 -34.84 -5.88 20.49
CA ALA A 236 -34.06 -7.11 20.39
C ALA A 236 -32.62 -6.99 20.91
N GLY A 237 -32.24 -5.84 21.47
CA GLY A 237 -30.93 -5.61 22.10
C GLY A 237 -29.85 -5.07 21.17
N PHE A 238 -30.18 -4.71 19.94
CA PHE A 238 -29.23 -4.01 19.08
C PHE A 238 -29.04 -2.56 19.53
N LYS A 239 -27.80 -2.09 19.57
CA LYS A 239 -27.44 -0.74 20.01
C LYS A 239 -26.88 0.06 18.84
N PRO A 240 -27.36 1.28 18.58
CA PRO A 240 -26.77 2.12 17.54
C PRO A 240 -25.31 2.44 17.89
N GLY A 241 -24.42 2.25 16.92
CA GLY A 241 -23.05 2.70 17.01
C GLY A 241 -22.93 4.23 17.13
N PRO A 242 -21.71 4.74 17.41
CA PRO A 242 -21.48 6.17 17.55
C PRO A 242 -21.94 6.96 16.31
N LEU A 243 -22.48 8.15 16.55
CA LEU A 243 -22.88 9.06 15.47
C LEU A 243 -21.62 9.62 14.80
N SER A 244 -21.39 9.29 13.54
CA SER A 244 -20.44 9.98 12.69
C SER A 244 -21.20 10.86 11.70
N SER A 245 -20.87 12.16 11.64
CA SER A 245 -21.40 13.06 10.60
C SER A 245 -20.87 12.74 9.20
N ALA A 246 -19.84 11.89 9.10
CA ALA A 246 -19.21 11.49 7.85
C ALA A 246 -19.80 10.20 7.25
N GLU A 247 -20.56 9.40 8.02
CA GLU A 247 -21.13 8.15 7.56
C GLU A 247 -22.66 8.22 7.50
N PRO A 248 -23.28 8.14 6.31
CA PRO A 248 -24.74 8.09 6.20
C PRO A 248 -25.32 6.72 6.57
N LEU A 249 -24.47 5.76 6.92
CA LEU A 249 -24.84 4.42 7.35
C LEU A 249 -24.74 4.32 8.87
N ARG A 250 -25.67 3.59 9.47
CA ARG A 250 -25.76 3.37 10.91
C ARG A 250 -25.75 1.88 11.17
N HIS A 251 -24.68 1.42 11.80
CA HIS A 251 -24.58 0.07 12.32
C HIS A 251 -25.22 -0.01 13.69
N PHE A 252 -26.18 -0.93 13.82
CA PHE A 252 -26.81 -1.27 15.07
C PHE A 252 -26.21 -2.61 15.50
N GLU A 253 -25.40 -2.62 16.55
CA GLU A 253 -24.58 -3.76 16.97
C GLU A 253 -25.27 -4.60 18.04
N SER A 254 -25.08 -5.92 18.02
CA SER A 254 -25.60 -6.84 19.03
C SER A 254 -24.48 -7.59 19.76
N SER A 255 -24.30 -7.27 21.04
CA SER A 255 -23.38 -8.00 21.91
C SER A 255 -23.81 -9.46 22.14
N ALA A 256 -25.11 -9.76 22.03
CA ALA A 256 -25.64 -11.12 22.17
C ALA A 256 -25.24 -12.05 21.01
N ASN A 257 -24.83 -11.48 19.87
CA ASN A 257 -24.46 -12.21 18.67
C ASN A 257 -22.95 -12.29 18.44
N VAL A 258 -22.11 -11.77 19.34
CA VAL A 258 -20.64 -11.69 19.18
C VAL A 258 -19.93 -13.03 18.91
N ASN A 259 -20.53 -14.16 19.29
CA ASN A 259 -19.96 -15.49 19.08
C ASN A 259 -20.59 -16.25 17.88
N ALA A 260 -21.59 -15.69 17.20
CA ALA A 260 -22.17 -16.31 16.02
C ALA A 260 -21.23 -16.10 14.82
N VAL A 261 -20.99 -17.14 14.02
CA VAL A 261 -20.12 -17.04 12.84
C VAL A 261 -21.00 -17.22 11.61
N LEU A 262 -21.15 -16.15 10.84
CA LEU A 262 -21.94 -16.12 9.60
C LEU A 262 -23.31 -16.80 9.73
N ASP A 263 -24.05 -16.49 10.79
CA ASP A 263 -25.41 -17.01 11.03
C ASP A 263 -26.45 -15.95 10.63
N PRO A 264 -27.22 -16.14 9.54
CA PRO A 264 -28.26 -15.21 9.11
C PRO A 264 -29.29 -14.85 10.18
N LYS A 265 -29.54 -15.73 11.16
CA LYS A 265 -30.48 -15.50 12.25
C LYS A 265 -29.91 -14.62 13.37
N ARG A 266 -28.58 -14.51 13.44
CA ARG A 266 -27.83 -13.84 14.50
C ARG A 266 -26.72 -12.94 13.94
N PRO A 267 -27.04 -11.91 13.13
CA PRO A 267 -26.04 -10.98 12.63
C PRO A 267 -25.42 -10.16 13.78
N GLN A 268 -24.13 -9.83 13.66
CA GLN A 268 -23.44 -8.98 14.65
C GLN A 268 -23.90 -7.53 14.56
N ALA A 269 -24.22 -7.04 13.36
CA ALA A 269 -24.86 -5.74 13.21
C ALA A 269 -25.92 -5.71 12.11
N LEU A 270 -26.89 -4.82 12.27
CA LEU A 270 -27.84 -4.41 11.24
C LEU A 270 -27.39 -3.07 10.66
N VAL A 271 -27.52 -2.90 9.35
CA VAL A 271 -27.05 -1.69 8.65
C VAL A 271 -28.25 -0.90 8.16
N TYR A 272 -28.39 0.34 8.64
CA TYR A 272 -29.43 1.27 8.23
C TYR A 272 -28.83 2.43 7.43
N ALA A 273 -29.48 2.85 6.35
CA ALA A 273 -29.22 4.13 5.70
C ALA A 273 -30.05 5.23 6.35
N GLN A 274 -29.44 6.39 6.61
CA GLN A 274 -30.16 7.58 7.04
C GLN A 274 -30.74 8.32 5.82
N THR A 275 -32.04 8.13 5.57
CA THR A 275 -32.77 8.77 4.47
C THR A 275 -33.52 10.02 4.96
N PRO A 276 -34.01 10.89 4.06
CA PRO A 276 -34.90 12.00 4.46
C PRO A 276 -36.20 11.55 5.16
N ARG A 277 -36.62 10.28 4.96
CA ARG A 277 -37.83 9.70 5.58
C ARG A 277 -37.54 8.96 6.89
N GLY A 278 -36.28 8.89 7.31
CA GLY A 278 -35.85 8.14 8.49
C GLY A 278 -34.85 7.02 8.16
N LEU A 279 -34.61 6.14 9.12
CA LEU A 279 -33.72 5.01 8.96
C LEU A 279 -34.35 3.93 8.08
N GLN A 280 -33.65 3.50 7.04
CA GLN A 280 -34.05 2.40 6.17
C GLN A 280 -33.09 1.23 6.37
N LEU A 281 -33.59 0.04 6.68
CA LEU A 281 -32.76 -1.17 6.77
C LEU A 281 -32.27 -1.56 5.37
N ILE A 282 -30.95 -1.65 5.18
CA ILE A 282 -30.33 -1.94 3.88
C ILE A 282 -29.43 -3.18 3.88
N GLY A 283 -29.11 -3.73 5.05
CA GLY A 283 -28.28 -4.92 5.13
C GLY A 283 -28.00 -5.41 6.55
N ALA A 284 -27.12 -6.40 6.63
CA ALA A 284 -26.51 -6.88 7.86
C ALA A 284 -24.99 -6.96 7.69
N MET A 285 -24.27 -6.93 8.80
CA MET A 285 -22.84 -7.14 8.86
C MET A 285 -22.54 -8.31 9.78
N TYR A 286 -21.73 -9.23 9.29
CA TYR A 286 -21.15 -10.32 10.05
C TYR A 286 -19.73 -9.95 10.42
N GLN A 287 -19.32 -10.24 11.64
CA GLN A 287 -17.99 -9.87 12.13
C GLN A 287 -17.37 -11.01 12.93
N MET A 288 -16.10 -11.28 12.63
CA MET A 288 -15.29 -12.25 13.34
C MET A 288 -14.84 -11.70 14.70
N LYS A 289 -14.46 -12.59 15.61
CA LYS A 289 -14.13 -12.20 16.99
C LYS A 289 -12.75 -11.53 17.11
N ARG A 290 -11.82 -11.85 16.21
CA ARG A 290 -10.41 -11.46 16.32
C ARG A 290 -9.90 -11.01 14.96
N ALA A 291 -9.06 -9.98 14.96
CA ALA A 291 -8.26 -9.59 13.80
C ALA A 291 -7.45 -10.77 13.27
N GLY A 292 -7.29 -10.86 11.94
CA GLY A 292 -6.57 -11.93 11.26
C GLY A 292 -7.25 -13.31 11.28
N GLN A 293 -8.42 -13.46 11.93
CA GLN A 293 -9.22 -14.68 11.85
C GLN A 293 -10.32 -14.51 10.82
N TRP A 294 -10.02 -14.88 9.58
CA TRP A 294 -10.94 -14.81 8.46
C TRP A 294 -12.19 -15.67 8.66
N GLY A 295 -13.30 -15.20 8.10
CA GLY A 295 -14.60 -15.88 8.17
C GLY A 295 -14.71 -17.05 7.20
N PRO A 296 -15.75 -17.88 7.35
CA PRO A 296 -16.06 -18.90 6.36
C PRO A 296 -16.42 -18.24 5.03
N ASP A 297 -16.00 -18.86 3.94
CA ASP A 297 -16.11 -18.31 2.58
C ASP A 297 -17.07 -19.15 1.71
N PRO A 298 -18.39 -19.10 1.97
CA PRO A 298 -19.35 -19.89 1.20
C PRO A 298 -19.50 -19.38 -0.24
N GLY A 299 -19.23 -18.11 -0.50
CA GLY A 299 -19.38 -17.46 -1.80
C GLY A 299 -18.09 -17.36 -2.62
N GLY A 300 -16.93 -17.77 -2.08
CA GLY A 300 -15.67 -17.59 -2.77
C GLY A 300 -15.37 -16.10 -3.00
N PRO A 301 -14.89 -15.72 -4.20
CA PRO A 301 -14.66 -14.31 -4.54
C PRO A 301 -15.91 -13.42 -4.51
N LEU A 302 -17.11 -13.98 -4.35
CA LEU A 302 -18.33 -13.20 -4.19
C LEU A 302 -18.47 -12.65 -2.76
N THR A 303 -18.05 -13.38 -1.73
CA THR A 303 -18.19 -12.97 -0.33
C THR A 303 -16.97 -12.19 0.12
N GLN A 304 -17.03 -10.86 0.00
CA GLN A 304 -15.91 -9.96 0.31
C GLN A 304 -15.74 -9.72 1.81
N TRP A 305 -15.29 -10.76 2.53
CA TRP A 305 -14.71 -10.57 3.84
C TRP A 305 -13.55 -9.58 3.75
N HIS A 306 -13.56 -8.56 4.60
CA HIS A 306 -12.49 -7.58 4.68
C HIS A 306 -12.20 -7.21 6.13
N GLN A 307 -10.98 -6.79 6.42
CA GLN A 307 -10.62 -6.19 7.69
C GLN A 307 -9.98 -4.83 7.45
N HIS A 308 -10.22 -3.88 8.34
CA HIS A 308 -9.57 -2.58 8.25
C HIS A 308 -8.27 -2.62 9.03
N GLU A 309 -7.17 -2.25 8.38
CA GLU A 309 -5.82 -2.18 8.90
C GLU A 309 -5.29 -0.75 8.80
N GLY A 310 -4.27 -0.45 9.61
CA GLY A 310 -3.60 0.84 9.57
C GLY A 310 -4.50 2.00 9.99
N ILE A 311 -5.54 1.74 10.79
CA ILE A 311 -6.35 2.80 11.40
C ILE A 311 -5.58 3.35 12.59
N CYS A 312 -5.26 4.64 12.56
CA CYS A 312 -4.59 5.30 13.66
C CYS A 312 -5.60 5.83 14.67
N PHE A 313 -5.58 5.28 15.88
CA PHE A 313 -6.41 5.72 16.99
C PHE A 313 -5.63 6.62 17.95
N SER A 314 -6.16 7.82 18.24
CA SER A 314 -5.59 8.77 19.21
C SER A 314 -6.47 8.89 20.45
N PRO A 315 -5.90 8.87 21.67
CA PRO A 315 -6.66 9.13 22.90
C PRO A 315 -7.11 10.60 23.04
N PHE A 316 -6.60 11.52 22.20
CA PHE A 316 -6.91 12.96 22.26
C PHE A 316 -7.99 13.41 21.27
N GLY A 317 -8.60 12.48 20.52
CA GLY A 317 -9.71 12.77 19.61
C GLY A 317 -9.80 11.80 18.44
N PHE A 318 -11.00 11.66 17.87
CA PHE A 318 -11.25 10.87 16.66
C PHE A 318 -10.71 11.57 15.41
N GLU A 319 -9.42 11.42 15.16
CA GLU A 319 -8.91 11.53 13.80
C GLU A 319 -8.79 10.11 13.26
N PHE A 320 -9.77 9.65 12.48
CA PHE A 320 -9.58 8.49 11.60
C PHE A 320 -8.51 8.87 10.57
N SER A 321 -7.26 8.78 10.98
CA SER A 321 -6.10 8.92 10.11
C SER A 321 -5.64 7.52 9.75
N PHE A 322 -5.19 7.35 8.51
CA PHE A 322 -4.53 6.12 8.09
C PHE A 322 -3.03 6.24 8.33
N GLU A 323 -2.38 5.09 8.52
CA GLU A 323 -0.92 5.05 8.54
C GLU A 323 -0.31 5.74 7.30
N THR A 324 0.85 6.36 7.51
CA THR A 324 1.66 6.83 6.39
C THR A 324 2.22 5.64 5.59
N PRO A 325 2.78 5.87 4.39
CA PRO A 325 3.43 4.79 3.62
C PRO A 325 4.59 4.09 4.31
N PHE A 326 5.04 4.60 5.47
CA PHE A 326 6.10 4.02 6.26
C PHE A 326 5.59 3.27 7.49
N TRP A 327 4.31 2.88 7.52
CA TRP A 327 3.68 2.14 8.63
C TRP A 327 3.80 2.89 9.97
N THR A 328 3.61 4.21 9.93
CA THR A 328 3.63 5.05 11.12
C THR A 328 2.33 5.81 11.27
N CYS A 329 1.80 5.80 12.49
CA CYS A 329 0.73 6.68 12.90
C CYS A 329 1.27 8.04 13.37
N PRO A 330 0.42 9.09 13.39
CA PRO A 330 0.76 10.34 14.06
C PRO A 330 1.28 10.13 15.48
N VAL A 331 2.16 11.01 15.94
CA VAL A 331 2.77 10.90 17.28
C VAL A 331 1.67 10.88 18.35
N GLY A 332 1.70 9.86 19.20
CA GLY A 332 0.69 9.66 20.25
C GLY A 332 -0.51 8.80 19.84
N SER A 333 -0.57 8.35 18.59
CA SER A 333 -1.58 7.43 18.07
C SER A 333 -1.03 6.00 17.95
N THR A 334 -1.91 5.02 18.05
CA THR A 334 -1.59 3.60 17.84
C THR A 334 -2.38 3.04 16.66
N SER A 335 -1.73 2.21 15.85
CA SER A 335 -2.39 1.48 14.78
C SER A 335 -3.26 0.37 15.35
N ILE A 336 -4.45 0.21 14.79
CA ILE A 336 -5.38 -0.86 15.10
C ILE A 336 -5.83 -1.57 13.83
N THR A 337 -6.09 -2.87 13.97
CA THR A 337 -6.74 -3.69 12.94
C THR A 337 -8.10 -4.13 13.48
N THR A 338 -9.16 -3.94 12.70
CA THR A 338 -10.49 -4.43 13.03
C THR A 338 -10.59 -5.93 12.76
N PRO A 339 -11.43 -6.68 13.49
CA PRO A 339 -11.76 -8.05 13.10
C PRO A 339 -12.41 -8.11 11.71
N PRO A 340 -12.13 -9.15 10.89
CA PRO A 340 -12.77 -9.32 9.60
C PRO A 340 -14.29 -9.23 9.66
N MET A 341 -14.87 -8.55 8.68
CA MET A 341 -16.29 -8.34 8.52
C MET A 341 -16.76 -8.61 7.10
N LEU A 342 -18.02 -9.00 6.97
CA LEU A 342 -18.70 -9.23 5.71
C LEU A 342 -20.03 -8.50 5.74
N HIS A 343 -20.24 -7.59 4.80
CA HIS A 343 -21.53 -6.94 4.60
C HIS A 343 -22.38 -7.77 3.64
N VAL A 344 -23.66 -7.85 3.97
CA VAL A 344 -24.68 -8.46 3.11
C VAL A 344 -25.77 -7.43 2.89
N TRP A 345 -25.75 -6.82 1.71
CA TRP A 345 -26.71 -5.83 1.26
C TRP A 345 -27.98 -6.53 0.77
N ILE A 346 -29.12 -6.16 1.36
CA ILE A 346 -30.44 -6.67 0.97
C ILE A 346 -31.12 -5.75 -0.06
N ILE A 347 -30.42 -4.72 -0.51
CA ILE A 347 -30.82 -3.87 -1.63
C ILE A 347 -29.94 -4.17 -2.84
N ASP A 348 -30.35 -3.70 -4.01
CA ASP A 348 -29.48 -3.69 -5.17
C ASP A 348 -28.34 -2.69 -4.93
N ASN A 349 -27.12 -3.19 -4.77
CA ASN A 349 -25.91 -2.40 -4.56
C ASN A 349 -25.22 -2.03 -5.88
N GLY A 350 -25.98 -2.05 -6.99
CA GLY A 350 -25.50 -1.73 -8.32
C GLY A 350 -24.36 -2.63 -8.76
N LYS A 351 -23.35 -2.03 -9.41
CA LYS A 351 -22.21 -2.75 -9.99
C LYS A 351 -21.33 -3.49 -8.96
N ASN A 352 -21.39 -3.09 -7.68
CA ASN A 352 -20.56 -3.66 -6.63
C ASN A 352 -21.12 -5.00 -6.11
N GLY A 353 -22.43 -5.22 -6.25
CA GLY A 353 -23.07 -6.46 -5.84
C GLY A 353 -23.36 -6.57 -4.33
N PRO A 354 -24.07 -7.64 -3.92
CA PRO A 354 -24.70 -7.74 -2.60
C PRO A 354 -23.72 -7.99 -1.44
N PHE A 355 -22.45 -8.25 -1.73
CA PHE A 355 -21.42 -8.57 -0.73
C PHE A 355 -20.27 -7.58 -0.71
N ALA A 356 -20.36 -6.49 -1.49
CA ALA A 356 -19.29 -5.52 -1.55
C ALA A 356 -18.97 -4.95 -0.17
N ALA A 357 -17.70 -4.67 0.10
CA ALA A 357 -17.29 -4.01 1.34
C ALA A 357 -18.00 -2.65 1.54
N ASP A 358 -18.22 -1.92 0.44
CA ASP A 358 -18.90 -0.63 0.45
C ASP A 358 -20.27 -0.65 -0.23
N LEU A 359 -21.14 0.24 0.25
CA LEU A 359 -22.33 0.63 -0.49
C LEU A 359 -21.93 1.49 -1.70
N ASP A 360 -22.44 1.17 -2.89
CA ASP A 360 -22.19 1.94 -4.10
C ASP A 360 -22.58 3.41 -3.90
N LYS A 361 -21.67 4.32 -4.27
CA LYS A 361 -21.84 5.77 -4.05
C LYS A 361 -23.08 6.33 -4.76
N THR A 362 -23.50 5.75 -5.88
CA THR A 362 -24.72 6.14 -6.60
C THR A 362 -25.95 5.74 -5.80
N VAL A 363 -25.98 4.50 -5.32
CA VAL A 363 -27.06 3.97 -4.46
C VAL A 363 -27.14 4.77 -3.16
N GLN A 364 -25.99 5.05 -2.53
CA GLN A 364 -25.90 5.86 -1.32
C GLN A 364 -26.45 7.29 -1.53
N ARG A 365 -26.13 7.94 -2.64
CA ARG A 365 -26.68 9.25 -2.99
C ARG A 365 -28.19 9.18 -3.22
N GLN A 366 -28.68 8.14 -3.90
CA GLN A 366 -30.11 7.96 -4.12
C GLN A 366 -30.89 7.78 -2.81
N LEU A 367 -30.33 7.06 -1.84
CA LEU A 367 -30.94 6.85 -0.52
C LEU A 367 -30.93 8.12 0.34
N THR A 368 -29.90 8.96 0.22
CA THR A 368 -29.67 10.12 1.09
C THR A 368 -30.10 11.45 0.48
N ALA A 369 -30.33 11.52 -0.83
CA ALA A 369 -30.77 12.74 -1.52
C ALA A 369 -32.10 13.24 -0.94
N LYS A 370 -32.14 14.53 -0.57
CA LYS A 370 -33.39 15.23 -0.29
C LYS A 370 -34.14 15.41 -1.61
N SER A 371 -35.36 14.89 -1.67
CA SER A 371 -36.32 15.12 -2.75
C SER A 371 -36.62 16.60 -2.95
#